data_AF-A0A2A2W5Y2-F1
#
_entry.id   AF-A0A2A2W5Y2-F1
#
_cell.length_a   1.000
_cell.length_b   1.000
_cell.length_c   1.000
_cell.angle_alpha   90.00
_cell.angle_beta   90.00
_cell.angle_gamma   90.00
#
_symmetry.space_group_name_H-M   'P 1'
#
loop_
_entity.id
_entity.type
_entity.pdbx_description
1 polymer ?
#
loop_
_entity_poly.entity_id
_entity_poly.type
_entity_poly.pdbx_seq_one_letter_code
_entity_poly.pdbx_strand_id
1 'polypeptide(L)'
;MKPSNRNQTSTRSRNVGLAFAVIACAASLWYFSRSPVQLDHDGYDLTIALYRVCNQRDAEALEEIHSRLNQLADGASQDDHQREALQDVVQEARQGNWRDAMIACRTLLEEQVHY
;
A
#
# COMPACT_ATOMS: atom_id res chain seq x y z
N MET A 1 10.28 -29.01 -52.98
CA MET A 1 10.23 -27.66 -52.37
C MET A 1 9.18 -27.68 -51.26
N LYS A 2 9.56 -27.34 -50.02
CA LYS A 2 8.66 -27.34 -48.86
C LYS A 2 8.89 -26.01 -48.13
N PRO A 3 7.90 -25.11 -47.99
CA PRO A 3 8.14 -23.83 -47.33
C PRO A 3 8.18 -24.04 -45.80
N SER A 4 9.24 -23.52 -45.19
CA SER A 4 9.44 -23.45 -43.75
C SER A 4 8.51 -22.39 -43.15
N ASN A 5 7.65 -22.81 -42.23
CA ASN A 5 6.64 -21.99 -41.57
C ASN A 5 7.31 -21.18 -40.44
N ARG A 6 7.30 -19.85 -40.55
CA ARG A 6 8.08 -18.95 -39.71
C ARG A 6 7.31 -18.65 -38.42
N ASN A 7 7.87 -19.16 -37.32
CA ASN A 7 7.50 -19.02 -35.90
C ASN A 7 6.69 -17.77 -35.51
N GLN A 8 5.43 -17.98 -35.12
CA GLN A 8 4.59 -17.01 -34.38
C GLN A 8 4.86 -17.09 -32.87
N THR A 9 5.94 -16.49 -32.37
CA THR A 9 6.17 -16.39 -30.91
C THR A 9 6.93 -15.10 -30.57
N SER A 10 6.27 -13.94 -30.53
CA SER A 10 6.98 -12.69 -30.13
C SER A 10 6.11 -11.58 -29.53
N THR A 11 4.78 -11.69 -29.53
CA THR A 11 3.90 -10.61 -29.03
C THR A 11 3.45 -10.81 -27.59
N ARG A 12 3.33 -12.05 -27.10
CA ARG A 12 2.78 -12.32 -25.76
C ARG A 12 3.72 -11.94 -24.61
N SER A 13 5.03 -12.05 -24.79
CA SER A 13 6.03 -11.75 -23.75
C SER A 13 6.29 -10.25 -23.57
N ARG A 14 6.14 -9.44 -24.63
CA ARG A 14 6.36 -7.97 -24.56
C ARG A 14 5.25 -7.27 -23.76
N ASN A 15 4.02 -7.75 -23.85
CA ASN A 15 2.89 -7.14 -23.15
C ASN A 15 2.93 -7.38 -21.63
N VAL A 16 3.49 -8.50 -21.19
CA VAL A 16 3.63 -8.83 -19.77
C VAL A 16 4.69 -7.95 -19.10
N GLY A 17 5.84 -7.74 -19.76
CA GLY A 17 6.89 -6.85 -19.23
C GLY A 17 6.43 -5.41 -19.07
N LEU A 18 5.61 -4.91 -20.00
CA LEU A 18 5.04 -3.57 -19.92
C LEU A 18 4.07 -3.44 -18.74
N ALA A 19 3.22 -4.44 -18.49
CA ALA A 19 2.26 -4.43 -17.39
C ALA A 19 2.94 -4.35 -16.01
N PHE A 20 4.00 -5.13 -15.79
CA PHE A 20 4.77 -5.06 -14.54
C PHE A 20 5.46 -3.71 -14.33
N ALA A 21 6.00 -3.11 -15.40
CA ALA A 21 6.63 -1.80 -15.33
C ALA A 21 5.64 -0.70 -14.93
N VAL A 22 4.41 -0.76 -15.45
CA VAL A 22 3.35 0.22 -15.10
C VAL A 22 2.94 0.09 -13.64
N ILE A 23 2.76 -1.14 -13.13
CA ILE A 23 2.40 -1.38 -11.72
C ILE A 23 3.52 -0.88 -10.79
N ALA A 24 4.78 -1.20 -11.10
CA ALA A 24 5.92 -0.76 -10.31
C ALA A 24 6.08 0.78 -10.31
N CYS A 25 5.86 1.44 -11.46
CA CYS A 25 5.87 2.89 -11.56
C CYS A 25 4.72 3.53 -10.78
N ALA A 26 3.51 2.98 -10.83
CA ALA A 26 2.38 3.49 -10.07
C ALA A 26 2.64 3.39 -8.56
N ALA A 27 3.13 2.24 -8.09
CA ALA A 27 3.50 2.03 -6.69
C ALA A 27 4.62 2.98 -6.25
N SER A 28 5.62 3.20 -7.10
CA SER A 28 6.73 4.11 -6.81
C SER A 28 6.28 5.57 -6.76
N LEU A 29 5.43 6.01 -7.71
CA LEU A 29 4.91 7.38 -7.72
C LEU A 29 4.03 7.65 -6.52
N TRP A 30 3.17 6.69 -6.15
CA TRP A 30 2.37 6.77 -4.93
C TRP A 30 3.24 6.85 -3.67
N TYR A 31 4.31 6.04 -3.59
CA TYR A 31 5.26 6.08 -2.48
C TYR A 31 5.96 7.43 -2.33
N PHE A 32 6.36 8.06 -3.43
CA PHE A 32 7.06 9.35 -3.41
C PHE A 32 6.13 10.57 -3.26
N SER A 33 4.82 10.43 -3.47
CA SER A 33 3.88 11.56 -3.37
C SER A 33 3.31 11.81 -1.98
N ARG A 34 3.61 10.98 -0.98
CA ARG A 34 3.11 11.20 0.38
C ARG A 34 3.77 12.42 1.02
N SER A 35 2.95 13.35 1.50
CA SER A 35 3.41 14.45 2.36
C SER A 35 3.69 13.89 3.76
N PRO A 36 4.67 14.42 4.50
CA PRO A 36 4.95 13.96 5.85
C PRO A 36 3.71 14.13 6.72
N VAL A 37 3.28 13.04 7.36
CA VAL A 37 2.10 13.00 8.23
C VAL A 37 2.59 12.92 9.67
N GLN A 38 2.10 13.80 10.54
CA GLN A 38 2.29 13.62 11.98
C GLN A 38 1.27 12.62 12.50
N LEU A 39 1.76 11.66 13.28
CA LEU A 39 0.91 10.69 13.96
C LEU A 39 0.67 11.13 15.40
N ASP A 40 -0.59 11.17 15.81
CA ASP A 40 -0.95 11.21 17.22
C ASP A 40 -0.70 9.83 17.88
N HIS A 41 -0.92 9.75 19.19
CA HIS A 41 -0.64 8.53 19.95
C HIS A 41 -1.43 7.31 19.41
N ASP A 42 -2.72 7.51 19.15
CA ASP A 42 -3.60 6.45 18.65
C ASP A 42 -3.23 6.06 17.21
N GLY A 43 -2.87 7.03 16.37
CA GLY A 43 -2.39 6.83 15.01
C GLY A 43 -1.08 6.04 14.96
N TYR A 44 -0.14 6.34 15.86
CA TYR A 44 1.12 5.62 15.97
C TYR A 44 0.89 4.15 16.33
N ASP A 45 0.10 3.88 17.37
CA ASP A 45 -0.22 2.52 17.81
C ASP A 45 -1.00 1.75 16.74
N LEU A 46 -1.94 2.41 16.06
CA LEU A 46 -2.68 1.82 14.95
C LEU A 46 -1.77 1.50 13.77
N THR A 47 -0.77 2.35 13.50
CA THR A 47 0.24 2.10 12.45
C THR A 47 1.10 0.88 12.79
N ILE A 48 1.50 0.70 14.06
CA ILE A 48 2.23 -0.49 14.51
C ILE A 48 1.37 -1.74 14.35
N ALA A 49 0.09 -1.69 14.75
CA ALA A 49 -0.83 -2.80 14.57
C ALA A 49 -0.97 -3.16 13.08
N LEU A 50 -1.17 -2.16 12.23
CA LEU A 50 -1.31 -2.33 10.79
C LEU A 50 -0.03 -2.90 10.15
N TYR A 51 1.14 -2.45 10.59
CA TYR A 51 2.42 -3.03 10.17
C TYR A 51 2.48 -4.54 10.44
N ARG A 52 2.10 -4.96 11.66
CA ARG A 52 2.09 -6.38 12.05
C ARG A 52 1.10 -7.19 11.23
N VAL A 53 -0.09 -6.64 10.97
CA VAL A 53 -1.12 -7.27 10.14
C VAL A 53 -0.66 -7.43 8.71
N CYS A 54 -0.10 -6.37 8.10
CA CYS A 54 0.46 -6.42 6.74
C CYS A 54 1.62 -7.42 6.62
N ASN A 55 2.46 -7.51 7.65
CA ASN A 55 3.56 -8.50 7.71
C ASN A 55 3.07 -9.94 7.80
N GLN A 56 1.98 -10.19 8.54
CA GLN A 56 1.36 -11.51 8.65
C GLN A 56 0.42 -11.83 7.49
N ARG A 57 0.04 -10.82 6.69
CA ARG A 57 -0.98 -10.90 5.64
C ARG A 57 -2.31 -11.41 6.17
N ASP A 58 -2.67 -10.93 7.36
CA ASP A 58 -3.89 -11.33 8.05
C ASP A 58 -5.06 -10.46 7.58
N ALA A 59 -5.87 -11.00 6.66
CA ALA A 59 -6.98 -10.28 6.09
C ALA A 59 -8.12 -10.03 7.09
N GLU A 60 -8.32 -10.91 8.07
CA GLU A 60 -9.38 -10.74 9.08
C GLU A 60 -9.01 -9.60 10.03
N ALA A 61 -7.78 -9.62 10.54
CA ALA A 61 -7.28 -8.54 11.39
C ALA A 61 -7.18 -7.19 10.64
N LEU A 62 -6.98 -7.20 9.32
CA LEU A 62 -7.00 -5.98 8.49
C LEU A 62 -8.38 -5.32 8.51
N GLU A 63 -9.45 -6.11 8.41
CA GLU A 63 -10.82 -5.61 8.45
C GLU A 63 -11.17 -5.03 9.84
N GLU A 64 -10.68 -5.66 10.91
CA GLU A 64 -10.81 -5.09 12.26
C GLU A 64 -10.13 -3.73 12.39
N ILE A 65 -8.90 -3.60 11.89
CA ILE A 65 -8.16 -2.32 11.88
C ILE A 65 -8.92 -1.27 11.07
N HIS A 66 -9.44 -1.64 9.89
CA HIS A 66 -10.23 -0.73 9.07
C HIS A 66 -11.48 -0.23 9.80
N SER A 67 -12.17 -1.11 10.52
CA SER A 67 -13.34 -0.73 11.32
C SER A 67 -12.97 0.26 12.43
N ARG A 68 -11.88 0.00 13.17
CA ARG A 68 -11.38 0.92 14.21
C ARG A 68 -10.99 2.28 13.65
N LEU A 69 -10.33 2.30 12.48
CA LEU A 69 -9.95 3.52 11.78
C LEU A 69 -11.17 4.36 11.39
N ASN A 70 -12.26 3.73 10.97
CA ASN A 70 -13.51 4.42 10.66
C ASN A 70 -14.23 4.93 11.91
N GLN A 71 -14.15 4.23 13.04
CA GLN A 71 -14.75 4.67 14.31
C GLN A 71 -14.04 5.88 14.92
N LEU A 72 -12.72 6.01 14.73
CA LEU A 72 -11.95 7.20 15.14
C LEU A 72 -12.41 8.49 14.44
N ALA A 73 -13.02 8.38 13.25
CA ALA A 73 -13.47 9.53 12.47
C ALA A 73 -14.70 10.25 13.08
N ASP A 74 -15.49 9.57 13.91
CA ASP A 74 -16.70 10.14 14.50
C ASP A 74 -16.42 11.02 15.73
N GLY A 75 -15.17 11.05 16.22
CA GLY A 75 -14.81 11.64 17.51
C GLY A 75 -13.94 12.91 17.49
N ALA A 76 -13.15 13.18 16.45
CA ALA A 76 -12.17 14.28 16.46
C ALA A 76 -11.95 14.96 15.09
N SER A 77 -11.97 16.29 15.09
CA SER A 77 -11.88 17.14 13.89
C SER A 77 -10.48 17.65 13.54
N GLN A 78 -9.38 16.87 13.68
CA GLN A 78 -8.06 17.49 13.51
C GLN A 78 -6.93 16.82 12.74
N ASP A 79 -7.04 15.61 12.18
CA ASP A 79 -6.03 15.17 11.20
C ASP A 79 -6.58 14.23 10.13
N ASP A 80 -7.25 14.83 9.14
CA ASP A 80 -7.70 14.11 7.93
C ASP A 80 -6.53 13.42 7.22
N HIS A 81 -5.32 14.00 7.29
CA HIS A 81 -4.13 13.45 6.65
C HIS A 81 -3.61 12.17 7.30
N GLN A 82 -3.65 12.05 8.63
CA GLN A 82 -3.31 10.79 9.32
C GLN A 82 -4.25 9.68 8.88
N ARG A 83 -5.56 9.96 8.95
CA ARG A 83 -6.57 8.99 8.61
C ARG A 83 -6.48 8.57 7.15
N GLU A 84 -6.35 9.53 6.24
CA GLU A 84 -6.17 9.28 4.81
C GLU A 84 -4.95 8.40 4.57
N ALA A 85 -3.80 8.72 5.16
CA ALA A 85 -2.58 7.93 5.01
C ALA A 85 -2.74 6.48 5.50
N LEU A 86 -3.45 6.26 6.61
CA LEU A 86 -3.73 4.92 7.12
C LEU A 86 -4.78 4.17 6.30
N GLN A 87 -5.82 4.86 5.81
CA GLN A 87 -6.82 4.27 4.91
C GLN A 87 -6.18 3.81 3.61
N ASP A 88 -5.29 4.61 3.07
CA ASP A 88 -4.48 4.31 1.90
C ASP A 88 -3.65 3.03 2.09
N VAL A 89 -3.01 2.85 3.25
CA VAL A 89 -2.26 1.61 3.55
C VAL A 89 -3.20 0.41 3.62
N VAL A 90 -4.36 0.56 4.27
CA VAL A 90 -5.37 -0.51 4.34
C VAL A 90 -5.84 -0.90 2.93
N GLN A 91 -6.04 0.09 2.06
CA GLN A 91 -6.50 -0.13 0.70
C GLN A 91 -5.45 -0.82 -0.17
N GLU A 92 -4.16 -0.51 0.00
CA GLU A 92 -3.07 -1.25 -0.64
C GLU A 92 -3.02 -2.71 -0.17
N ALA A 93 -3.15 -2.94 1.14
CA ALA A 93 -3.18 -4.28 1.71
C ALA A 93 -4.37 -5.10 1.16
N ARG A 94 -5.57 -4.51 1.07
CA ARG A 94 -6.77 -5.13 0.48
C ARG A 94 -6.63 -5.51 -0.99
N GLN A 95 -5.85 -4.74 -1.76
CA GLN A 95 -5.52 -5.06 -3.15
C GLN A 95 -4.53 -6.22 -3.28
N GLY A 96 -4.02 -6.75 -2.16
CA GLY A 96 -3.00 -7.79 -2.12
C GLY A 96 -1.57 -7.26 -2.14
N ASN A 97 -1.38 -5.94 -2.11
CA ASN A 97 -0.08 -5.28 -2.12
C ASN A 97 0.52 -5.22 -0.69
N TRP A 98 0.47 -6.34 0.03
CA TRP A 98 0.84 -6.46 1.44
C TRP A 98 2.23 -5.94 1.77
N ARG A 99 3.19 -6.18 0.85
CA ARG A 99 4.57 -5.72 1.03
C ARG A 99 4.66 -4.20 0.97
N ASP A 100 3.97 -3.59 0.03
CA ASP A 100 4.02 -2.14 -0.17
C ASP A 100 3.27 -1.43 0.96
N ALA A 101 2.13 -1.98 1.41
CA ALA A 101 1.44 -1.54 2.60
C ALA A 101 2.33 -1.59 3.86
N MET A 102 3.09 -2.68 4.05
CA MET A 102 4.04 -2.80 5.16
C MET A 102 5.17 -1.76 5.09
N ILE A 103 5.72 -1.52 3.89
CA ILE A 103 6.75 -0.50 3.69
C ILE A 103 6.16 0.88 4.02
N ALA A 104 4.96 1.18 3.57
CA ALA A 104 4.27 2.43 3.87
C ALA A 104 4.04 2.64 5.38
N CYS A 105 3.64 1.61 6.13
CA CYS A 105 3.59 1.68 7.60
C CYS A 105 4.95 2.05 8.20
N ARG A 106 6.02 1.40 7.73
CA ARG A 106 7.36 1.65 8.24
C ARG A 106 7.79 3.09 7.97
N THR A 107 7.55 3.60 6.78
CA THR A 107 7.85 4.99 6.41
C THR A 107 7.11 5.97 7.32
N LEU A 108 5.81 5.76 7.53
CA LEU A 108 5.02 6.61 8.44
C LEU A 108 5.62 6.63 9.86
N LEU A 109 6.08 5.48 10.37
CA LEU A 109 6.71 5.40 11.69
C LEU A 109 8.10 6.07 11.73
N GLU A 110 8.90 5.91 10.68
CA GLU A 110 10.24 6.51 10.57
C GLU A 110 10.15 8.05 10.48
N GLU A 111 9.13 8.58 9.80
CA GLU A 111 8.86 10.03 9.73
C GLU A 111 8.61 10.66 11.10
N GLN A 112 8.06 9.90 12.06
CA GLN A 112 7.81 10.42 13.43
C GLN A 112 9.08 10.62 14.24
N VAL A 113 10.20 10.01 13.86
CA VAL A 113 11.48 10.16 14.57
C VAL A 113 12.18 11.47 14.21
N HIS A 114 11.81 12.06 13.07
CA HIS A 114 12.44 13.28 12.54
C HIS A 114 11.69 14.58 12.91
N TYR A 115 10.61 14.48 13.70
CA TYR A 115 9.79 15.59 14.18
C TYR A 115 9.88 15.72 15.70
#